data_AF-A0A2V7PHF8-F1
#
_entry.id   AF-A0A2V7PHF8-F1
#
_cell.length_a   1.000
_cell.length_b   1.000
_cell.length_c   1.000
_cell.angle_alpha   90.00
_cell.angle_beta   90.00
_cell.angle_gamma   90.00
#
_symmetry.space_group_name_H-M   'P 1'
#
loop_
_entity.id
_entity.type
_entity.pdbx_description
1 polymer ?
#
loop_
_entity_poly.entity_id
_entity_poly.type
_entity_poly.pdbx_seq_one_letter_code
_entity_poly.pdbx_strand_id
1 'polypeptide(L)'
;LGSMRVTEQIDALESLGRSPVTHLLLPRILAGVIAIPALVMLANAFGVVVGYITAQSSLGLTYADFEFGARYFFKPLDLWYSLIKSYAFAGAVTIIPCYIGFNTQQGAEGVGRSTTQAVVASSVTILLLDTILTKLILGTAK
;
A
#
# COMPACT_ATOMS: atom_id res chain seq x y z
N LEU A 1 -7.14 -15.00 5.50
CA LEU A 1 -6.70 -15.45 6.84
C LEU A 1 -7.89 -15.70 7.74
N GLY A 2 -8.81 -14.74 7.89
CA GLY A 2 -10.00 -14.91 8.74
C GLY A 2 -10.78 -16.19 8.47
N SER A 3 -11.07 -16.51 7.21
CA SER A 3 -11.72 -17.79 6.85
C SER A 3 -10.94 -19.03 7.31
N MET A 4 -9.62 -19.06 7.11
CA MET A 4 -8.75 -20.17 7.56
C MET A 4 -8.67 -20.28 9.09
N ARG A 5 -8.84 -19.16 9.80
CA ARG A 5 -8.90 -19.15 11.26
C ARG A 5 -10.21 -19.75 11.77
N VAL A 6 -11.35 -19.33 11.21
CA VAL A 6 -12.67 -19.80 11.66
C VAL A 6 -13.01 -21.22 11.22
N THR A 7 -12.29 -21.77 10.22
CA THR A 7 -12.36 -23.18 9.83
C THR A 7 -11.29 -24.06 10.51
N GLU A 8 -10.62 -23.54 11.54
CA GLU A 8 -9.55 -24.23 12.31
C GLU A 8 -8.36 -24.73 11.47
N GLN A 9 -8.20 -24.26 10.23
CA GLN A 9 -7.08 -24.66 9.37
C GLN A 9 -5.74 -24.14 9.91
N ILE A 10 -5.74 -23.00 10.61
CA ILE A 10 -4.56 -22.45 11.26
C ILE A 10 -4.14 -23.31 12.46
N ASP A 11 -5.11 -23.75 13.28
CA ASP A 11 -4.85 -24.62 14.43
C ASP A 11 -4.41 -26.03 14.00
N ALA A 12 -4.96 -26.52 12.88
CA ALA A 12 -4.50 -27.76 12.25
C ALA A 12 -3.04 -27.68 11.76
N LEU A 13 -2.59 -26.53 11.26
CA LEU A 13 -1.17 -26.33 10.91
C LEU A 13 -0.28 -26.36 12.15
N GLU A 14 -0.74 -25.77 13.25
CA GLU A 14 0.00 -25.72 14.52
C GLU A 14 0.10 -27.10 15.17
N SER A 15 -0.96 -27.91 15.12
CA SER A 15 -0.96 -29.30 15.63
C SER A 15 -0.03 -30.23 14.85
N LEU A 16 0.23 -29.92 13.58
CA LEU A 16 1.23 -30.60 12.74
C LEU A 16 2.68 -30.13 13.02
N GLY A 17 2.89 -29.28 14.03
CA GLY A 17 4.21 -28.76 14.42
C GLY A 17 4.76 -27.70 13.46
N ARG A 18 3.92 -27.13 12.58
CA ARG A 18 4.32 -26.10 11.62
C ARG A 18 3.90 -24.72 12.11
N SER A 19 4.85 -23.78 12.17
CA SER A 19 4.52 -22.39 12.53
C SER A 19 3.63 -21.74 11.46
N PRO A 20 2.39 -21.33 11.79
CA PRO A 20 1.49 -20.71 10.83
C PRO A 20 1.96 -19.30 10.45
N VAL A 21 2.73 -18.61 11.31
CA VAL A 21 3.28 -17.27 11.02
C VAL A 21 4.27 -17.34 9.86
N THR A 22 5.21 -18.27 9.91
CA THR A 22 6.24 -18.43 8.86
C THR A 22 5.62 -18.94 7.56
N HIS A 23 4.62 -19.82 7.63
CA HIS A 23 4.01 -20.41 6.43
C HIS A 23 2.91 -19.57 5.78
N LEU A 24 2.19 -18.73 6.53
CA LEU A 24 1.06 -17.97 6.02
C LEU A 24 1.30 -16.46 6.02
N LEU A 25 1.79 -15.88 7.11
CA LEU A 25 1.90 -14.43 7.26
C LEU A 25 3.11 -13.88 6.51
N LEU A 26 4.29 -14.45 6.78
CA LEU A 26 5.55 -13.97 6.21
C LEU A 26 5.54 -13.89 4.66
N PRO A 27 5.14 -14.93 3.90
CA PRO A 27 5.12 -14.85 2.45
C PRO A 27 4.13 -13.80 1.92
N ARG A 28 3.00 -13.57 2.60
CA ARG A 28 2.01 -12.55 2.20
C ARG A 28 2.55 -11.14 2.42
N ILE A 29 3.21 -10.91 3.55
CA ILE A 29 3.82 -9.61 3.86
C ILE A 29 4.93 -9.32 2.85
N LEU A 30 5.83 -10.28 2.59
CA LEU A 30 6.90 -10.10 1.60
C LEU A 30 6.34 -9.84 0.19
N ALA A 31 5.32 -10.60 -0.22
CA ALA A 31 4.67 -10.40 -1.51
C ALA A 31 4.09 -8.97 -1.64
N GLY A 32 3.41 -8.47 -0.61
CA GLY A 32 2.83 -7.13 -0.66
C GLY A 32 3.87 -6.00 -0.55
N VAL A 33 4.93 -6.18 0.25
CA VAL A 33 6.05 -5.22 0.34
C VAL A 33 6.78 -5.07 -1.00
N ILE A 34 6.81 -6.12 -1.82
CA ILE A 34 7.40 -6.07 -3.17
C ILE A 34 6.39 -5.55 -4.21
N ALA A 35 5.15 -6.04 -4.18
CA ALA A 35 4.15 -5.74 -5.19
C ALA A 35 3.62 -4.30 -5.12
N ILE A 36 3.40 -3.76 -3.91
CA ILE A 36 2.79 -2.43 -3.75
C ILE A 36 3.70 -1.31 -4.30
N PRO A 37 5.00 -1.24 -4.00
CA PRO A 37 5.89 -0.25 -4.62
C PRO A 37 5.92 -0.32 -6.15
N ALA A 38 5.93 -1.53 -6.71
CA ALA A 38 5.88 -1.72 -8.16
C ALA A 38 4.56 -1.17 -8.75
N LEU A 39 3.42 -1.41 -8.09
CA LEU A 39 2.13 -0.84 -8.48
C LEU A 39 2.09 0.69 -8.37
N VAL A 40 2.73 1.27 -7.35
CA VAL A 40 2.83 2.74 -7.20
C VAL A 40 3.66 3.35 -8.34
N MET A 41 4.78 2.73 -8.72
CA MET A 41 5.58 3.19 -9.85
C MET A 41 4.81 3.14 -11.17
N LEU A 42 4.01 2.08 -11.38
CA LEU A 42 3.11 1.99 -12.51
C LEU A 42 2.04 3.09 -12.47
N ALA A 43 1.41 3.31 -11.31
CA ALA A 43 0.42 4.37 -11.14
C ALA A 43 1.00 5.77 -11.43
N ASN A 44 2.25 6.04 -11.03
CA ASN A 44 2.94 7.29 -11.36
C ASN A 44 3.14 7.44 -12.87
N ALA A 45 3.58 6.39 -13.57
CA ALA A 45 3.77 6.42 -15.02
C ALA A 45 2.44 6.67 -15.75
N PHE A 46 1.38 5.96 -15.38
CA PHE A 46 0.04 6.20 -15.93
C PHE A 46 -0.47 7.61 -15.58
N GLY A 47 -0.18 8.12 -14.39
CA GLY A 47 -0.53 9.49 -14.00
C GLY A 47 0.09 10.54 -14.93
N VAL A 48 1.35 10.36 -15.33
CA VAL A 48 2.02 11.25 -16.29
C VAL A 48 1.36 11.16 -17.67
N VAL A 49 1.08 9.94 -18.16
CA VAL A 49 0.43 9.73 -19.46
C VAL A 49 -0.97 10.33 -19.51
N VAL A 50 -1.78 10.11 -18.47
CA VAL A 50 -3.12 10.69 -18.37
C VAL A 50 -3.02 12.22 -18.28
N GLY A 51 -2.09 12.75 -17.47
CA GLY A 51 -1.83 14.19 -17.38
C GLY A 51 -1.49 14.81 -18.73
N TYR A 52 -0.71 14.11 -19.55
CA TYR A 52 -0.35 14.53 -20.91
C TYR A 52 -1.58 14.64 -21.83
N ILE A 53 -2.45 13.61 -21.83
CA ILE A 53 -3.68 13.59 -22.63
C ILE A 53 -4.66 14.68 -22.18
N THR A 54 -4.82 14.86 -20.87
CA THR A 54 -5.73 15.87 -20.32
C THR A 54 -5.23 17.30 -20.55
N ALA A 55 -3.92 17.54 -20.43
CA ALA A 55 -3.33 18.86 -20.70
C ALA A 55 -3.56 19.31 -22.16
N GLN A 56 -3.45 18.38 -23.10
CA GLN A 56 -3.74 18.67 -24.50
C GLN A 56 -5.24 18.89 -24.75
N SER A 57 -6.10 18.00 -24.24
CA SER A 57 -7.53 18.05 -24.55
C SER A 57 -8.27 19.19 -23.87
N SER A 58 -7.89 19.54 -22.64
CA SER A 58 -8.60 20.50 -21.81
C SER A 58 -7.99 21.90 -21.83
N LEU A 59 -6.66 22.01 -21.86
CA LEU A 59 -5.95 23.29 -21.83
C LEU A 59 -5.42 23.72 -23.21
N GLY A 60 -5.43 22.82 -24.21
CA GLY A 60 -4.86 23.11 -25.53
C GLY A 60 -3.35 23.31 -25.54
N LEU A 61 -2.64 22.82 -24.50
CA LEU A 61 -1.19 22.93 -24.40
C LEU A 61 -0.51 22.09 -25.48
N THR A 62 0.57 22.62 -26.07
CA THR A 62 1.42 21.84 -26.96
C THR A 62 2.20 20.81 -26.16
N TYR A 63 2.50 19.67 -26.79
CA TYR A 63 3.35 18.63 -26.22
C TYR A 63 4.69 19.15 -25.67
N ALA A 64 5.32 20.08 -26.39
CA ALA A 64 6.57 20.70 -25.98
C ALA A 64 6.42 21.54 -24.69
N ASP A 65 5.29 22.24 -24.52
CA ASP A 65 5.03 23.08 -23.35
C ASP A 65 4.83 22.22 -22.09
N PHE A 66 4.13 21.09 -22.24
CA PHE A 66 3.95 20.13 -21.13
C PHE A 66 5.29 19.51 -20.71
N GLU A 67 6.10 19.04 -21.65
CA GLU A 67 7.41 18.45 -21.34
C GLU A 67 8.35 19.44 -20.69
N PHE A 68 8.36 20.70 -21.17
CA PHE A 68 9.18 21.76 -20.59
C PHE A 68 8.77 22.05 -19.15
N GLY A 69 7.47 22.23 -18.89
CA GLY A 69 6.94 22.44 -17.55
C GLY A 69 7.22 21.26 -16.62
N ALA A 70 6.93 20.04 -17.08
CA ALA A 70 7.17 18.82 -16.32
C ALA A 70 8.65 18.69 -15.92
N ARG A 71 9.60 18.92 -16.84
CA ARG A 71 11.03 18.87 -16.54
C ARG A 71 11.50 20.01 -15.64
N TYR A 72 10.92 21.20 -15.76
CA TYR A 72 11.31 22.35 -14.96
C TYR A 72 10.97 22.17 -13.47
N PHE A 73 9.80 21.59 -13.17
CA PHE A 73 9.37 21.35 -11.79
C PHE A 73 9.84 20.01 -11.21
N PHE A 74 10.23 19.07 -12.06
CA PHE A 74 10.63 17.74 -11.62
C PHE A 74 11.93 17.78 -10.80
N LYS A 75 11.85 17.33 -9.55
CA LYS A 75 13.04 17.06 -8.74
C LYS A 75 13.26 15.56 -8.65
N PRO A 76 14.49 15.05 -8.83
CA PRO A 76 14.79 13.63 -8.63
C PRO A 76 14.37 13.11 -7.25
N LEU A 77 14.34 13.98 -6.23
CA LEU A 77 13.86 13.67 -4.89
C LEU A 77 12.38 13.28 -4.86
N ASP A 78 11.54 13.78 -5.77
CA ASP A 78 10.10 13.47 -5.80
C ASP A 78 9.85 12.00 -6.11
N LEU A 79 10.70 11.40 -6.97
CA LEU A 79 10.64 9.98 -7.30
C LEU A 79 11.04 9.11 -6.10
N TRP A 80 12.16 9.44 -5.46
CA TRP A 80 12.62 8.72 -4.26
C TRP A 80 11.63 8.85 -3.10
N TYR A 81 11.05 10.04 -2.94
CA TYR A 81 10.02 10.31 -1.95
C TYR A 81 8.78 9.42 -2.16
N SER A 82 8.28 9.34 -3.40
CA SER A 82 7.18 8.45 -3.75
C SER A 82 7.50 6.99 -3.43
N LEU A 83 8.71 6.55 -3.78
CA LEU A 83 9.15 5.17 -3.56
C LEU A 83 9.26 4.84 -2.06
N ILE A 84 9.90 5.70 -1.25
CA ILE A 84 10.04 5.50 0.20
C ILE A 84 8.66 5.41 0.87
N LYS A 85 7.74 6.32 0.52
CA LYS A 85 6.36 6.27 1.02
C LYS A 85 5.64 4.98 0.64
N SER A 86 5.82 4.53 -0.60
CA SER A 86 5.17 3.30 -1.07
C SER A 86 5.54 2.07 -0.23
N TYR A 87 6.80 1.95 0.20
CA TYR A 87 7.25 0.87 1.09
C TYR A 87 6.61 0.97 2.48
N ALA A 88 6.50 2.18 3.05
CA ALA A 88 5.86 2.36 4.34
C ALA A 88 4.36 2.01 4.30
N PHE A 89 3.67 2.42 3.24
CA PHE A 89 2.27 2.08 3.02
C PHE A 89 2.09 0.58 2.76
N ALA A 90 3.01 -0.04 2.03
CA ALA A 90 3.00 -1.49 1.83
C ALA A 90 3.08 -2.26 3.14
N GLY A 91 3.91 -1.79 4.08
CA GLY A 91 3.96 -2.34 5.44
C GLY A 91 2.61 -2.26 6.16
N ALA A 92 1.98 -1.07 6.18
CA ALA A 92 0.68 -0.89 6.83
C ALA A 92 -0.43 -1.75 6.20
N VAL A 93 -0.52 -1.80 4.87
CA VAL A 93 -1.54 -2.54 4.11
C VAL A 93 -1.36 -4.06 4.20
N THR A 94 -0.15 -4.55 4.47
CA THR A 94 0.10 -5.99 4.60
C THR A 94 0.03 -6.47 6.04
N ILE A 95 0.68 -5.76 6.97
CA ILE A 95 0.82 -6.19 8.37
C ILE A 95 -0.53 -6.11 9.09
N ILE A 96 -1.25 -4.98 8.97
CA ILE A 96 -2.49 -4.75 9.73
C ILE A 96 -3.58 -5.75 9.35
N PRO A 97 -3.91 -5.98 8.06
CA PRO A 97 -4.92 -6.97 7.68
C PRO A 97 -4.47 -8.40 7.96
N CYS A 98 -3.17 -8.71 7.87
CA CYS A 98 -2.68 -10.04 8.24
C CYS A 98 -2.86 -10.30 9.74
N TYR A 99 -2.57 -9.31 10.59
CA TYR A 99 -2.75 -9.43 12.03
C TYR A 99 -4.23 -9.58 12.42
N ILE A 100 -5.10 -8.70 11.91
CA ILE A 100 -6.54 -8.74 12.22
C ILE A 100 -7.18 -10.03 11.66
N GLY A 101 -6.76 -10.45 10.45
CA GLY A 101 -7.21 -11.68 9.83
C GLY A 101 -6.73 -12.95 10.54
N PHE A 102 -5.57 -12.92 11.21
CA PHE A 102 -5.06 -14.05 11.99
C PHE A 102 -5.81 -14.21 13.32
N ASN A 103 -6.24 -13.09 13.92
CA ASN A 103 -6.94 -13.06 15.21
C ASN A 103 -8.48 -13.04 15.11
N THR A 104 -9.03 -13.26 13.90
CA THR A 104 -10.48 -13.27 13.65
C THR A 104 -11.18 -14.38 14.42
N GLN A 105 -12.35 -14.07 14.99
CA GLN A 105 -13.19 -14.98 15.79
C GLN A 105 -14.64 -14.96 15.28
N GLN A 106 -15.55 -15.76 15.86
CA GLN A 106 -17.01 -15.68 15.64
C GLN A 106 -17.51 -16.10 14.23
N GLY A 107 -16.91 -17.11 13.61
CA GLY A 107 -17.43 -17.70 12.37
C GLY A 107 -17.48 -16.71 11.20
N ALA A 108 -18.41 -16.93 10.25
CA ALA A 108 -18.51 -16.12 9.02
C ALA A 108 -18.82 -14.63 9.29
N GLU A 109 -19.64 -14.33 10.31
CA GLU A 109 -19.98 -12.95 10.67
C GLU A 109 -18.74 -12.18 11.17
N GLY A 110 -17.93 -12.82 12.01
CA GLY A 110 -16.71 -12.20 12.52
C GLY A 110 -15.63 -12.02 11.44
N VAL A 111 -15.62 -12.83 10.38
CA VAL A 111 -14.78 -12.58 9.19
C VAL A 111 -15.16 -11.27 8.50
N GLY A 112 -16.46 -11.01 8.34
CA GLY A 112 -16.96 -9.74 7.80
C GLY A 112 -16.52 -8.55 8.67
N ARG A 113 -16.78 -8.62 9.98
CA ARG A 113 -16.39 -7.56 10.94
C ARG A 113 -14.89 -7.30 10.95
N SER A 114 -14.08 -8.35 10.97
CA SER A 114 -12.61 -8.24 10.96
C SER A 114 -12.10 -7.63 9.66
N THR A 115 -12.76 -7.90 8.53
CA THR A 115 -12.40 -7.30 7.24
C THR A 115 -12.65 -5.80 7.25
N THR A 116 -13.80 -5.35 7.73
CA THR A 116 -14.11 -3.92 7.87
C THR A 116 -13.15 -3.22 8.82
N GLN A 117 -12.87 -3.83 9.98
CA GLN A 117 -11.88 -3.30 10.93
C GLN A 117 -10.49 -3.19 10.32
N ALA A 118 -10.08 -4.20 9.54
CA ALA A 118 -8.78 -4.19 8.86
C ALA A 118 -8.66 -3.04 7.85
N VAL A 119 -9.70 -2.78 7.05
CA VAL A 119 -9.70 -1.69 6.07
C VAL A 119 -9.68 -0.32 6.75
N VAL A 120 -10.46 -0.14 7.83
CA VAL A 120 -10.48 1.12 8.58
C VAL A 120 -9.13 1.37 9.25
N ALA A 121 -8.59 0.36 9.95
CA ALA A 121 -7.31 0.48 10.64
C ALA A 121 -6.14 0.72 9.67
N SER A 122 -6.12 0.03 8.53
CA SER A 122 -5.08 0.25 7.52
C SER A 122 -5.19 1.64 6.89
N SER A 123 -6.40 2.09 6.53
CA SER A 123 -6.62 3.43 5.93
C SER A 123 -6.20 4.56 6.88
N VAL A 124 -6.60 4.49 8.15
CA VAL A 124 -6.19 5.48 9.16
C VAL A 124 -4.68 5.48 9.36
N THR A 125 -4.06 4.30 9.40
CA THR A 125 -2.60 4.19 9.55
C THR A 125 -1.86 4.76 8.35
N ILE A 126 -2.35 4.54 7.13
CA ILE A 126 -1.77 5.13 5.91
C ILE A 126 -1.83 6.65 5.97
N LEU A 127 -2.97 7.24 6.38
CA LEU A 127 -3.09 8.70 6.51
C LEU A 127 -2.13 9.25 7.58
N LEU A 128 -1.99 8.57 8.71
CA LEU A 128 -1.02 8.97 9.75
C LEU A 128 0.41 8.88 9.22
N LEU A 129 0.78 7.76 8.59
CA LEU A 129 2.10 7.59 7.97
C LEU A 129 2.37 8.65 6.90
N ASP A 130 1.36 9.01 6.11
CA ASP A 130 1.49 10.04 5.08
C ASP A 130 1.86 11.39 5.70
N THR A 131 1.16 11.82 6.75
CA THR A 131 1.46 13.09 7.41
C THR A 131 2.84 13.10 8.07
N ILE A 132 3.23 12.00 8.73
CA ILE A 132 4.53 11.86 9.40
C ILE A 132 5.66 11.87 8.38
N LEU A 133 5.57 11.04 7.33
CA LEU A 133 6.62 10.93 6.31
C LEU A 133 6.74 12.21 5.48
N THR A 134 5.63 12.89 5.21
CA THR A 134 5.66 14.20 4.53
C THR A 134 6.42 15.23 5.35
N LYS A 135 6.10 15.34 6.65
CA LYS A 135 6.81 16.26 7.54
C LYS A 135 8.28 15.90 7.69
N LEU A 136 8.60 14.60 7.78
CA LEU A 136 9.98 14.15 7.95
C LEU A 136 10.83 14.39 6.70
N ILE A 137 10.32 14.04 5.52
CA ILE A 137 11.12 14.06 4.27
C ILE A 137 11.11 15.44 3.61
N LEU A 138 9.95 16.11 3.52
CA LEU A 138 9.87 17.45 2.92
C LEU A 138 10.07 18.57 3.94
N GLY A 139 9.70 18.37 5.20
CA GLY A 139 9.88 19.37 6.25
C GLY A 139 11.34 19.57 6.67
N THR A 140 12.23 18.60 6.39
CA THR A 140 13.69 18.74 6.55
C THR A 140 14.38 19.33 5.32
N ALA A 141 13.67 19.46 4.19
CA ALA A 141 14.18 19.97 2.91
C ALA A 141 13.86 21.46 2.67
N LYS A 142 13.35 22.16 3.70
CA LYS A 142 13.25 23.62 3.78
C LYS A 142 14.30 24.14 4.75
#